data_AF-A0A936LA40-F1
#
_entry.id   AF-A0A936LA40-F1
#
_cell.length_a   1.000
_cell.length_b   1.000
_cell.length_c   1.000
_cell.angle_alpha   90.00
_cell.angle_beta   90.00
_cell.angle_gamma   90.00
#
_symmetry.space_group_name_H-M   'P 1'
#
loop_
_entity.id
_entity.type
_entity.pdbx_description
1 polymer ?
#
loop_
_entity_poly.entity_id
_entity_poly.type
_entity_poly.pdbx_seq_one_letter_code
_entity_poly.pdbx_strand_id
1 'polypeptide(L)' 'MHLFGGSYSFRLMRGANALSAHAFGCAVDFDPARNGFGDPKPNFAAVPQVLRAFEEEGWTWGGNWKTRDGMHWQAARV' A
#
# COMPACT_ATOMS: atom_id res chain seq x y z
N MET A 1 -6.51 -12.77 3.98
CA MET A 1 -6.77 -11.53 3.22
C MET A 1 -8.28 -11.42 3.05
N HIS A 2 -8.99 -10.73 3.94
CA HIS A 2 -10.46 -10.54 3.82
C HIS A 2 -10.91 -9.12 4.17
N LEU A 3 -10.00 -8.25 4.65
CA LEU A 3 -10.29 -6.88 5.01
C LEU A 3 -9.78 -5.95 3.92
N PHE A 4 -10.67 -5.10 3.43
CA PHE A 4 -10.36 -4.01 2.52
C PHE A 4 -10.11 -2.74 3.34
N GLY A 5 -8.95 -2.10 3.16
CA GLY A 5 -8.54 -0.90 3.89
C GLY A 5 -8.92 0.41 3.22
N GLY A 6 -9.15 0.41 1.90
CA GLY A 6 -9.53 1.59 1.13
C GLY A 6 -9.04 1.54 -0.33
N SER A 7 -9.66 2.35 -1.20
CA SER A 7 -9.18 2.60 -2.56
C SER A 7 -9.28 4.10 -2.87
N TYR A 8 -10.12 4.54 -3.81
CA TYR A 8 -10.27 5.95 -4.12
C TYR A 8 -10.66 6.78 -2.88
N SER A 9 -9.88 7.83 -2.63
CA SER A 9 -10.15 8.81 -1.58
C SER A 9 -9.47 10.12 -1.97
N PHE A 10 -10.26 11.15 -2.31
CA PHE A 10 -9.73 12.46 -2.68
C PHE A 10 -9.24 13.21 -1.42
N ARG A 11 -7.95 13.05 -1.11
CA ARG A 11 -7.31 13.65 0.06
C ARG A 11 -5.82 13.92 -0.17
N LEU A 12 -5.29 14.84 0.63
CA LEU A 12 -3.85 15.01 0.78
C LEU A 12 -3.22 13.80 1.48
N MET A 13 -1.94 13.56 1.18
CA MET A 13 -1.12 12.60 1.90
C MET A 13 -0.92 13.07 3.35
N ARG A 14 -0.87 12.13 4.31
CA ARG A 14 -0.69 12.45 5.73
C ARG A 14 0.65 13.17 5.93
N GLY A 15 0.60 14.40 6.43
CA GLY A 15 1.80 15.19 6.72
C GLY A 15 2.49 15.80 5.50
N ALA A 16 1.82 15.85 4.34
CA ALA A 16 2.35 16.50 3.14
C ALA A 16 1.29 17.33 2.41
N ASN A 17 1.75 18.21 1.51
CA ASN A 17 0.89 19.09 0.70
C ASN A 17 0.56 18.51 -0.69
N ALA A 18 0.95 17.27 -0.96
CA ALA A 18 0.66 16.55 -2.19
C ALA A 18 -0.58 15.66 -2.05
N LEU A 19 -1.29 15.42 -3.15
CA LEU A 19 -2.37 14.44 -3.20
C LEU A 19 -1.83 13.02 -2.98
N SER A 20 -2.60 12.22 -2.26
CA SER A 20 -2.31 10.79 -2.09
C SER A 20 -2.53 10.03 -3.40
N ALA A 21 -1.83 8.90 -3.61
CA ALA A 21 -2.12 7.97 -4.71
C ALA A 21 -3.60 7.52 -4.74
N HIS A 22 -4.24 7.40 -3.56
CA HIS A 22 -5.67 7.14 -3.45
C HIS A 22 -6.54 8.23 -4.11
N ALA A 23 -6.07 9.49 -4.18
CA ALA A 23 -6.81 10.57 -4.82
C ALA A 23 -6.82 10.45 -6.36
N PHE A 24 -5.90 9.66 -6.93
CA PHE A 24 -5.83 9.37 -8.35
C PHE A 24 -6.49 8.02 -8.72
N GLY A 25 -7.04 7.30 -7.74
CA GLY A 25 -7.65 5.99 -7.96
C GLY A 25 -6.65 4.88 -8.33
N CYS A 26 -5.34 5.11 -8.11
CA CYS A 26 -4.28 4.17 -8.46
C CYS A 26 -3.67 3.44 -7.26
N ALA A 27 -4.32 3.48 -6.09
CA ALA A 27 -3.87 2.81 -4.88
C ALA A 27 -5.00 2.05 -4.17
N VAL A 28 -4.62 0.96 -3.49
CA VAL A 28 -5.51 0.10 -2.71
C VAL A 28 -4.81 -0.39 -1.46
N ASP A 29 -5.54 -0.35 -0.33
CA ASP A 29 -5.09 -0.90 0.94
C ASP A 29 -5.72 -2.26 1.22
N PHE A 30 -4.89 -3.25 1.56
CA PHE A 30 -5.35 -4.59 1.92
C PHE A 30 -4.93 -5.00 3.31
N ASP A 31 -5.86 -5.63 4.03
CA ASP A 31 -5.61 -6.35 5.28
C ASP A 31 -4.87 -5.47 6.34
N PRO A 32 -5.39 -4.27 6.63
CA PRO A 32 -4.72 -3.28 7.50
C PRO A 32 -4.44 -3.81 8.91
N ALA A 33 -5.25 -4.76 9.40
CA ALA A 33 -5.07 -5.40 10.70
C ALA A 33 -3.74 -6.16 10.85
N ARG A 34 -3.13 -6.60 9.75
CA ARG A 34 -1.87 -7.38 9.73
C ARG A 34 -0.75 -6.70 8.94
N ASN A 35 -1.00 -5.51 8.39
CA ASN A 35 -0.05 -4.77 7.56
C ASN A 35 -0.10 -3.26 7.88
N GLY A 36 -0.38 -2.90 9.13
CA GLY A 36 -0.62 -1.52 9.51
C GLY A 36 0.56 -0.58 9.22
N PHE A 37 0.25 0.71 9.06
CA PHE A 37 1.26 1.74 8.87
C PHE A 37 2.27 1.75 10.04
N GLY A 38 3.56 1.71 9.72
CA GLY A 38 4.66 1.68 10.68
C GLY A 38 4.98 0.29 11.25
N ASP A 39 4.26 -0.77 10.86
CA ASP A 39 4.56 -2.14 11.27
C ASP A 39 5.95 -2.56 10.75
N PRO A 40 6.89 -2.99 11.62
CA PRO A 40 8.21 -3.46 11.18
C PRO A 40 8.17 -4.80 10.44
N LYS A 41 7.08 -5.58 10.58
CA LYS A 41 6.92 -6.92 10.01
C LYS A 41 5.53 -7.10 9.37
N PRO A 42 5.19 -6.30 8.34
CA PRO A 42 3.91 -6.43 7.67
C PRO A 42 3.75 -7.84 7.09
N ASN A 43 2.60 -8.45 7.28
CA ASN A 43 2.34 -9.83 6.90
C ASN A 43 2.64 -10.15 5.43
N PHE A 44 2.44 -9.21 4.49
CA PHE A 44 2.78 -9.43 3.08
C PHE A 44 4.27 -9.68 2.83
N ALA A 45 5.18 -9.23 3.71
CA ALA A 45 6.60 -9.56 3.64
C ALA A 45 6.86 -11.08 3.71
N ALA A 46 5.97 -11.82 4.37
CA ALA A 46 6.04 -13.26 4.54
C ALA A 46 5.33 -14.05 3.43
N VAL A 47 4.74 -13.37 2.43
CA VAL A 47 3.94 -13.98 1.37
C VAL A 47 4.53 -13.63 0.00
N PRO A 48 5.64 -14.28 -0.41
CA PRO A 48 6.37 -13.92 -1.64
C PRO A 48 5.52 -14.05 -2.91
N GLN A 49 4.49 -14.89 -2.91
CA GLN A 49 3.55 -15.03 -4.03
C GLN A 49 2.75 -13.74 -4.26
N VAL A 50 2.34 -13.05 -3.20
CA VAL A 50 1.61 -11.77 -3.31
C VAL A 50 2.55 -10.69 -3.82
N LEU A 51 3.75 -10.60 -3.25
CA LEU A 51 4.77 -9.63 -3.69
C LEU A 51 5.07 -9.79 -5.19
N ARG A 52 5.33 -11.02 -5.65
CA ARG A 52 5.58 -11.31 -7.06
C ARG A 52 4.39 -10.97 -7.96
N ALA A 53 3.17 -11.35 -7.57
CA ALA A 53 1.99 -11.08 -8.38
C ALA A 53 1.78 -9.57 -8.63
N PHE A 54 1.98 -8.74 -7.62
CA PHE A 54 1.89 -7.28 -7.79
C PHE A 54 3.09 -6.71 -8.57
N GLU A 55 4.30 -7.22 -8.34
CA GLU A 55 5.50 -6.80 -9.07
C GLU A 55 5.42 -7.12 -10.57
N GLU A 56 4.91 -8.30 -10.94
CA GLU A 56 4.69 -8.72 -12.33
C GLU A 56 3.69 -7.81 -13.07
N GLU A 57 2.70 -7.27 -12.36
CA GLU A 57 1.74 -6.27 -12.88
C GLU A 57 2.29 -4.82 -12.82
N GLY A 58 3.53 -4.64 -12.36
CA GLY A 58 4.21 -3.34 -12.29
C GLY A 58 3.77 -2.44 -11.12
N TRP A 59 3.07 -2.99 -10.13
CA TRP A 59 2.67 -2.27 -8.93
C TRP A 59 3.85 -2.08 -7.97
N THR A 60 3.75 -1.07 -7.12
CA THR A 60 4.71 -0.82 -6.04
C THR A 60 4.04 -1.06 -4.68
N TRP A 61 4.84 -1.55 -3.74
CA TRP A 61 4.39 -1.89 -2.39
C TRP A 61 4.96 -0.95 -1.34
N GLY A 62 4.10 -0.40 -0.49
CA GLY A 62 4.48 0.53 0.59
C GLY A 62 5.32 -0.11 1.70
N GLY A 63 5.34 -1.44 1.81
CA GLY A 63 6.18 -2.15 2.78
C GLY A 63 7.68 -2.02 2.55
N ASN A 64 8.10 -1.53 1.37
CA ASN A 64 9.50 -1.26 1.03
C ASN A 64 9.95 0.17 1.38
N TRP A 65 9.05 1.04 1.83
CA TRP A 65 9.38 2.42 2.18
C TRP A 65 10.08 2.55 3.52
N LYS A 66 10.74 3.70 3.75
CA LYS A 66 11.46 4.01 5.01
C LYS A 66 10.55 3.85 6.23
N THR A 67 9.38 4.46 6.18
CA THR A 67 8.27 4.15 7.09
C THR A 67 7.35 3.21 6.34
N ARG A 68 7.31 1.95 6.78
CA ARG A 68 6.57 0.91 6.07
C ARG A 68 5.08 1.21 6.08
N ASP A 69 4.47 1.08 4.92
CA ASP A 69 3.02 1.07 4.78
C ASP A 69 2.61 -0.26 4.16
N GLY A 70 2.54 -1.30 5.01
CA GLY A 70 2.41 -2.67 4.53
C GLY A 70 1.08 -2.93 3.80
N MET A 71 0.03 -2.21 4.16
CA MET A 71 -1.29 -2.38 3.55
C MET A 71 -1.37 -1.76 2.16
N HIS A 72 -0.53 -0.75 1.88
CA HIS A 72 -0.59 0.09 0.69
C HIS A 72 0.07 -0.55 -0.54
N TRP A 73 -0.71 -0.60 -1.61
CA TRP A 73 -0.27 -1.00 -2.95
C TRP A 73 -0.70 0.07 -3.95
N GLN A 74 0.16 0.38 -4.93
CA GLN A 74 -0.19 1.34 -5.99
C GLN A 74 0.32 0.95 -7.37
N ALA A 75 -0.52 1.16 -8.38
CA ALA A 75 -0.21 1.01 -9.81
C ALA A 75 0.44 2.29 -10.39
N ALA A 76 1.31 2.93 -9.62
CA ALA A 76 1.99 4.16 -9.99
C ALA A 76 3.40 4.19 -9.38
N ARG A 77 4.30 4.93 -10.01
CA ARG A 77 5.63 5.24 -9.48
C ARG A 77 5.66 6.73 -9.18
N VAL A 78 6.08 7.09 -7.96
CA VAL A 78 6.15 8.48 -7.47
C VAL A 78 7.59 8.81 -7.15
#